data_AF-A0A0J1GZW1-F1
#
_entry.id   AF-A0A0J1GZW1-F1
#
_cell.length_a   1.000
_cell.length_b   1.000
_cell.length_c   1.000
_cell.angle_alpha   90.00
_cell.angle_beta   90.00
_cell.angle_gamma   90.00
#
_symmetry.space_group_name_H-M   'P 1'
#
loop_
_entity.id
_entity.type
_entity.pdbx_description
1 polymer ?
#
loop_
_entity_poly.entity_id
_entity_poly.type
_entity_poly.pdbx_seq_one_letter_code
_entity_poly.pdbx_strand_id
1 'polypeptide(L)' 'MLKTYLSNTKTLLFEFIKYYLAAILVIGLNGELFNIAMRYWSENQMSFYGDGLWQITLFLAFFVTCYVMFNKYCPE' A
#
# COMPACT_ATOMS: atom_id res chain seq x y z
N MET A 1 -27.55 -16.80 -7.66
CA MET A 1 -27.32 -15.76 -6.64
C MET A 1 -25.99 -15.96 -5.90
N LEU A 2 -25.81 -17.03 -5.10
CA LEU A 2 -24.54 -17.28 -4.37
C LEU A 2 -23.29 -17.38 -5.28
N LYS A 3 -23.38 -18.10 -6.40
CA LYS A 3 -22.26 -18.22 -7.37
C LYS A 3 -21.83 -16.87 -7.96
N THR A 4 -22.78 -15.98 -8.20
CA THR A 4 -22.55 -14.63 -8.72
C THR A 4 -21.83 -13.76 -7.68
N TYR A 5 -22.29 -13.78 -6.42
CA TYR A 5 -21.60 -13.09 -5.33
C TYR A 5 -20.17 -13.60 -5.14
N LEU A 6 -19.97 -14.92 -5.16
CA LEU A 6 -18.65 -15.51 -5.02
C LEU A 6 -17.70 -15.11 -6.15
N SER A 7 -18.20 -15.03 -7.38
CA SER A 7 -17.44 -14.56 -8.54
C SER A 7 -17.04 -13.09 -8.40
N ASN A 8 -17.98 -12.24 -8.01
CA ASN A 8 -17.73 -10.80 -7.83
C ASN A 8 -16.74 -10.53 -6.70
N THR A 9 -16.85 -11.22 -5.57
CA THR A 9 -15.89 -11.11 -4.46
C THR A 9 -14.49 -11.52 -4.88
N LYS A 10 -14.35 -12.58 -5.70
CA LYS A 10 -13.04 -13.00 -6.24
C LYS A 10 -12.43 -11.93 -7.12
N THR A 11 -13.21 -11.31 -8.01
CA THR A 11 -12.75 -10.22 -8.87
C THR A 11 -12.32 -9.02 -8.05
N LEU A 12 -13.13 -8.60 -7.07
CA LEU A 12 -12.82 -7.50 -6.16
C LEU A 12 -11.55 -7.76 -5.35
N LEU A 13 -11.39 -8.98 -4.83
CA LEU A 13 -10.18 -9.38 -4.09
C LEU A 13 -8.94 -9.36 -4.98
N PHE A 14 -9.04 -9.85 -6.21
CA PHE A 14 -7.92 -9.84 -7.16
C PHE A 14 -7.51 -8.41 -7.51
N GLU A 15 -8.47 -7.53 -7.78
CA GLU A 15 -8.19 -6.11 -8.01
C GLU A 15 -7.60 -5.45 -6.76
N PHE A 16 -8.15 -5.72 -5.58
CA PHE A 16 -7.63 -5.19 -4.32
C PHE A 16 -6.16 -5.56 -4.16
N ILE A 17 -5.80 -6.84 -4.35
CA ILE A 17 -4.41 -7.31 -4.25
C ILE A 17 -3.53 -6.58 -5.26
N LYS A 18 -3.98 -6.41 -6.50
CA LYS A 18 -3.23 -5.68 -7.54
C LYS A 18 -2.94 -4.24 -7.13
N TYR A 19 -3.94 -3.51 -6.66
CA TYR A 19 -3.77 -2.12 -6.22
C TYR A 19 -2.94 -2.02 -4.93
N TYR A 20 -3.14 -2.95 -4.00
CA TYR A 20 -2.37 -3.02 -2.76
C TYR A 20 -0.89 -3.25 -3.01
N LEU A 21 -0.53 -4.19 -3.88
CA LEU A 21 0.86 -4.42 -4.27
C LEU A 21 1.47 -3.20 -4.97
N ALA A 22 0.70 -2.53 -5.84
CA ALA A 22 1.15 -1.29 -6.47
C ALA A 22 1.39 -0.17 -5.45
N ALA A 23 0.49 -0.01 -4.48
CA ALA A 23 0.62 0.98 -3.41
C ALA A 23 1.82 0.69 -2.51
N ILE A 24 2.05 -0.58 -2.13
CA ILE A 24 3.25 -0.98 -1.37
C ILE A 24 4.52 -0.61 -2.13
N LEU A 25 4.57 -0.90 -3.44
CA LEU A 25 5.74 -0.59 -4.26
C LEU A 25 6.01 0.92 -4.30
N VAL A 26 4.99 1.72 -4.59
CA VAL A 26 5.14 3.18 -4.70
C VAL A 26 5.50 3.82 -3.36
N ILE A 27 4.76 3.47 -2.29
CA ILE A 27 5.01 4.04 -0.96
C ILE A 27 6.35 3.54 -0.41
N GLY A 28 6.67 2.27 -0.60
CA GLY A 28 7.92 1.67 -0.15
C GLY A 28 9.15 2.27 -0.85
N LEU A 29 9.11 2.43 -2.18
CA LEU A 29 10.20 3.10 -2.91
C LEU A 29 10.39 4.55 -2.44
N ASN A 30 9.29 5.30 -2.26
CA ASN A 30 9.37 6.66 -1.74
C ASN A 30 9.89 6.70 -0.29
N GLY A 31 9.49 5.75 0.55
CA GLY A 31 9.94 5.62 1.94
C GLY A 31 11.42 5.28 2.04
N GLU A 32 11.92 4.39 1.19
CA GLU A 32 13.35 4.04 1.10
C GLU A 32 14.18 5.21 0.59
N LEU A 33 13.71 5.92 -0.45
CA LEU A 33 14.38 7.14 -0.93
C LEU A 33 14.45 8.22 0.15
N PHE A 34 13.37 8.40 0.92
CA PHE A 34 13.35 9.31 2.06
C PHE A 34 14.33 8.87 3.15
N ASN A 35 14.39 7.57 3.46
CA ASN A 35 15.32 7.03 4.45
C ASN A 35 16.79 7.22 4.01
N ILE A 36 17.11 7.03 2.73
CA ILE A 36 18.44 7.30 2.17
C ILE A 36 18.78 8.78 2.28
N ALA A 37 17.85 9.68 1.95
CA ALA A 37 18.05 11.11 2.08
C ALA A 37 18.30 11.51 3.55
N MET A 38 17.54 10.93 4.49
CA MET A 38 17.74 11.13 5.92
C MET A 38 19.11 10.62 6.38
N ARG A 39 19.59 9.46 5.91
CA ARG A 39 20.94 8.98 6.24
C ARG A 39 22.07 9.89 5.73
N TYR A 40 21.84 10.58 4.61
CA TYR A 40 22.83 11.51 4.07
C TYR A 40 22.86 12.83 4.85
N TRP A 41 21.72 13.28 5.40
CA TRP A 41 21.59 14.56 6.09
C TRP A 41 21.57 14.49 7.62
N SER A 42 21.27 13.33 8.20
CA SER A 42 21.23 13.08 9.63
C SER A 42 22.31 12.07 9.98
N GLU A 43 23.13 12.40 10.97
CA GLU A 43 24.13 11.49 11.56
C GLU A 43 23.48 10.23 12.17
N ASN A 44 22.16 10.27 12.42
CA ASN A 44 21.39 9.15 12.92
C ASN A 44 20.84 8.31 11.76
N GLN A 45 21.35 7.08 11.63
CA GLN A 45 20.97 6.16 10.58
C GLN A 45 19.73 5.37 10.97
N MET A 46 18.54 5.79 10.52
CA MET A 46 17.36 4.92 10.57
C MET A 46 17.44 3.83 9.50
N SER A 47 16.96 2.63 9.85
CA SER A 47 16.83 1.47 8.99
C SER A 47 15.37 1.22 8.66
N PHE A 48 15.04 1.25 7.37
CA PHE A 48 13.67 1.03 6.90
C PHE A 48 13.08 -0.29 7.40
N TYR A 49 13.90 -1.35 7.38
CA TYR A 49 13.51 -2.68 7.89
C TYR A 49 13.68 -2.83 9.40
N GLY A 50 14.71 -2.22 9.98
CA GLY A 50 15.04 -2.34 11.41
C GLY A 50 14.11 -1.57 12.32
N ASP A 51 13.69 -0.37 11.91
CA ASP A 51 12.87 0.54 12.70
C ASP A 51 11.36 0.43 12.39
N GLY A 52 10.96 -0.56 11.58
CA GLY A 52 9.55 -0.85 11.31
C GLY A 52 8.85 0.11 10.32
N LEU A 53 9.59 0.94 9.59
CA LEU A 53 9.02 1.84 8.55
C LEU A 53 8.28 1.07 7.45
N TRP A 54 8.69 -0.16 7.17
CA TRP A 54 7.96 -1.06 6.27
C TRP A 54 6.55 -1.41 6.77
N GLN A 55 6.31 -1.48 8.09
CA GLN A 55 4.98 -1.75 8.66
C GLN A 55 4.05 -0.56 8.44
N ILE A 56 4.56 0.65 8.63
CA ILE A 56 3.85 1.91 8.34
C ILE A 56 3.51 1.97 6.85
N THR A 57 4.45 1.58 5.98
CA THR A 57 4.24 1.49 4.53
C THR A 57 3.09 0.55 4.18
N LEU A 58 3.04 -0.66 4.76
CA LEU A 58 1.95 -1.61 4.55
C LEU A 58 0.61 -1.06 5.03
N PHE A 59 0.59 -0.43 6.20
CA PHE A 59 -0.62 0.18 6.75
C PHE A 59 -1.14 1.30 5.85
N LEU A 60 -0.28 2.23 5.42
CA LEU A 60 -0.66 3.29 4.49
C LEU A 60 -1.13 2.75 3.15
N ALA A 61 -0.45 1.75 2.59
CA ALA A 61 -0.85 1.11 1.35
C ALA A 61 -2.27 0.52 1.45
N PHE A 62 -2.67 0.01 2.62
CA PHE A 62 -4.02 -0.52 2.84
C PHE A 62 -5.08 0.58 2.73
N PHE A 63 -4.90 1.71 3.44
CA PHE A 63 -5.86 2.83 3.38
C PHE A 63 -5.94 3.43 1.98
N VAL A 64 -4.80 3.62 1.30
CA VAL A 64 -4.77 4.12 -0.07
C VAL A 64 -5.53 3.18 -1.00
N THR A 65 -5.33 1.88 -0.87
CA THR A 65 -6.04 0.88 -1.67
C THR A 65 -7.54 0.92 -1.41
N CYS A 66 -7.97 0.97 -0.14
CA CYS A 66 -9.37 1.11 0.22
C CYS A 66 -9.99 2.37 -0.37
N TYR A 67 -9.28 3.51 -0.30
CA TYR A 67 -9.73 4.77 -0.88
C TYR A 67 -9.87 4.71 -2.41
N VAL A 68 -8.90 4.13 -3.11
CA VAL A 68 -8.96 3.96 -4.58
C VAL A 68 -10.11 3.05 -4.98
N MET A 69 -10.28 1.93 -4.28
CA MET A 69 -11.38 0.99 -4.53
C MET A 69 -12.74 1.63 -4.26
N PHE A 70 -12.88 2.40 -3.18
CA PHE A 70 -14.12 3.11 -2.85
C PHE A 70 -14.49 4.10 -3.95
N ASN A 71 -13.57 4.97 -4.39
CA ASN A 71 -13.84 5.93 -5.46
C ASN A 71 -14.14 5.26 -6.82
N LYS A 72 -13.56 4.09 -7.09
CA LYS A 72 -13.80 3.35 -8.34
C LYS A 72 -15.18 2.70 -8.39
N TYR A 73 -15.66 2.16 -7.26
CA TYR A 73 -16.88 1.35 -7.20
C TYR A 73 -18.09 2.04 -6.58
N CYS A 74 -17.87 3.13 -5.85
CA CYS A 74 -18.90 4.02 -5.32
C CYS A 74 -18.66 5.45 -5.83
N PRO A 75 -18.65 5.69 -7.16
CA PRO A 75 -18.63 7.05 -7.68
C PRO A 75 -19.95 7.76 -7.31
N GLU A 76 -19.86 9.04 -6.99
CA GLU A 76 -21.04 9.92 -6.86
C GLU A 76 -21.87 9.97 -8.15
#